data_AF-A0AAV0MWY7-F1
#
_entry.id   AF-A0AAV0MWY7-F1
#
_cell.length_a   1.000
_cell.length_b   1.000
_cell.length_c   1.000
_cell.angle_alpha   90.00
_cell.angle_beta   90.00
_cell.angle_gamma   90.00
#
_symmetry.space_group_name_H-M   'P 1'
#
loop_
_entity.id
_entity.type
_entity.pdbx_description
1 polymer ?
#
loop_
_entity_poly.entity_id
_entity_poly.type
_entity_poly.pdbx_seq_one_letter_code
_entity_poly.pdbx_strand_id
1 'polypeptide(L)'
;RSPAYTYAGVKSVEVIRKQSRVVVTGHVEPNKVLKKILRTGKKAEFWPYVQYNLVAYPYVAGAYDKKAPSGYVRNVVQALPNPSAPTGAGEHFTTMFSDDNPNGCSVM
;
A
#
# COMPACT_ATOMS: atom_id res chain seq x y z
N ARG A 1 -10.29 15.82 25.63
CA ARG A 1 -10.09 14.65 26.52
C ARG A 1 -9.47 13.53 25.68
N SER A 2 -8.16 13.29 25.81
CA SER A 2 -7.45 12.25 25.04
C SER A 2 -7.28 11.02 25.94
N PRO A 3 -8.03 9.92 25.75
CA PRO A 3 -7.82 8.72 26.54
C PRO A 3 -6.93 7.78 25.72
N ALA A 4 -5.62 7.88 25.88
CA ALA A 4 -4.70 6.84 25.44
C ALA A 4 -4.35 6.00 26.68
N TYR A 5 -5.30 5.16 27.06
CA TYR A 5 -5.13 4.03 27.97
C TYR A 5 -3.90 3.21 27.51
N THR A 6 -2.85 3.22 28.33
CA THR A 6 -1.57 2.56 28.11
C THR A 6 -1.79 1.13 27.61
N TYR A 7 -1.51 0.89 26.33
CA TYR A 7 -1.54 -0.44 25.75
C TYR A 7 -0.16 -1.06 25.95
N ALA A 8 -0.10 -2.30 26.43
CA ALA A 8 1.17 -2.97 26.70
C ALA A 8 2.06 -2.96 25.45
N GLY A 9 3.31 -2.53 25.60
CA GLY A 9 4.29 -2.45 24.51
C GLY A 9 4.29 -1.13 23.73
N VAL A 10 3.34 -0.21 23.95
CA VAL A 10 3.37 1.13 23.32
C VAL A 10 4.39 2.02 24.01
N LYS A 11 5.31 2.57 23.23
CA LYS A 11 6.32 3.54 23.68
C LYS A 11 5.84 4.98 23.53
N SER A 12 5.25 5.33 22.38
CA SER A 12 4.65 6.65 22.17
C SER A 12 3.44 6.59 21.24
N VAL A 13 2.53 7.54 21.43
CA VAL A 13 1.37 7.75 20.56
C VAL A 13 1.35 9.20 20.14
N GLU A 14 1.47 9.45 18.85
CA GLU A 14 1.37 10.76 18.25
C GLU A 14 0.06 10.88 17.46
N VAL A 15 -0.71 11.95 17.72
CA VAL A 15 -2.01 12.17 17.08
C VAL A 15 -1.92 13.44 16.24
N ILE A 16 -1.78 13.26 14.93
CA ILE A 16 -1.70 14.34 13.95
C ILE A 16 -3.12 14.66 13.48
N ARG A 17 -3.81 15.53 14.23
CA ARG A 17 -5.22 15.87 13.96
C ARG A 17 -5.45 16.49 12.58
N LYS A 18 -4.49 17.28 12.08
CA LYS A 18 -4.58 17.91 10.75
C LYS A 18 -4.68 16.88 9.62
N GLN A 19 -4.10 15.70 9.81
CA GLN A 19 -4.09 14.61 8.82
C GLN A 19 -5.01 13.45 9.23
N SER A 20 -5.76 13.59 10.33
CA SER A 20 -6.53 12.51 10.94
C SER A 20 -5.73 11.21 11.13
N ARG A 21 -4.42 11.35 11.39
CA ARG A 21 -3.47 10.25 11.46
C ARG A 21 -3.03 9.99 12.90
N VAL A 22 -2.92 8.72 13.26
CA VAL A 22 -2.36 8.28 14.54
C VAL A 22 -1.12 7.45 14.26
N VAL A 23 0.01 7.84 14.86
CA VAL A 23 1.26 7.10 14.79
C VAL A 23 1.49 6.46 16.16
N VAL A 24 1.57 5.14 16.17
CA VAL A 24 1.87 4.36 17.37
C VAL A 24 3.26 3.77 17.21
N THR A 25 4.15 4.04 18.15
CA THR A 25 5.49 3.45 18.19
C THR A 25 5.60 2.55 19.41
N GLY A 26 6.29 1.41 19.25
CA GLY A 26 6.44 0.42 20.30
C GLY A 26 6.50 -1.00 19.75
N HIS A 27 6.68 -1.97 20.64
CA HIS A 27 6.64 -3.38 20.32
C HIS A 27 5.21 -3.90 20.49
N VAL A 28 4.39 -3.68 19.47
CA VAL A 28 2.95 -3.99 19.49
C VAL A 28 2.52 -4.69 18.22
N GLU A 29 1.49 -5.52 18.33
CA GLU A 29 0.85 -6.13 17.16
C GLU A 29 -0.03 -5.10 16.43
N PRO A 30 0.23 -4.79 15.15
CA PRO A 30 -0.51 -3.78 14.40
C PRO A 30 -2.02 -4.05 14.35
N ASN A 31 -2.40 -5.31 14.16
CA ASN A 31 -3.81 -5.73 14.06
C ASN A 31 -4.59 -5.47 15.36
N LYS A 32 -3.96 -5.65 16.53
CA LYS A 32 -4.60 -5.38 17.81
C LYS A 32 -4.80 -3.87 18.03
N VAL A 33 -3.82 -3.06 17.60
CA VAL A 33 -3.92 -1.59 17.62
C VAL A 33 -5.08 -1.12 16.73
N LEU A 34 -5.15 -1.62 15.50
CA LEU A 34 -6.23 -1.27 14.57
C LEU A 34 -7.61 -1.62 15.12
N LYS A 35 -7.79 -2.84 15.65
CA LYS A 35 -9.05 -3.27 16.29
C LYS A 35 -9.44 -2.36 17.46
N LYS A 36 -8.47 -1.91 18.26
CA LYS A 36 -8.73 -1.01 19.40
C LYS A 36 -9.17 0.38 18.94
N ILE A 37 -8.58 0.89 17.85
CA ILE A 37 -9.02 2.15 17.22
C ILE A 37 -10.43 2.00 16.65
N LEU A 38 -10.72 0.91 15.93
CA LEU A 38 -12.06 0.64 15.39
C LEU A 38 -13.13 0.56 16.49
N ARG A 39 -12.78 0.03 17.67
CA ARG A 39 -13.68 0.00 18.84
C ARG A 39 -14.08 1.39 19.36
N THR A 40 -13.32 2.44 19.01
CA THR A 40 -13.72 3.82 19.33
C THR A 40 -14.85 4.36 18.44
N GLY A 41 -15.35 3.55 17.50
CA GLY A 41 -16.41 3.92 16.55
C GLY A 41 -15.89 4.69 15.33
N LYS A 42 -14.58 4.86 15.21
CA LYS A 42 -13.94 5.54 14.07
C LYS A 42 -13.50 4.52 13.03
N LYS A 43 -13.68 4.85 11.75
CA LYS A 43 -13.04 4.11 10.65
C LYS A 43 -11.54 4.39 10.69
N ALA A 44 -10.74 3.33 10.61
CA ALA A 44 -9.29 3.40 10.60
C ALA A 44 -8.73 2.31 9.68
N GLU A 45 -7.63 2.64 9.02
CA GLU A 45 -6.90 1.76 8.12
C GLU A 45 -5.40 1.96 8.34
N PHE A 46 -4.58 0.99 7.90
CA PHE A 46 -3.14 1.18 7.91
C PHE A 46 -2.76 2.19 6.83
N TRP A 47 -1.80 3.06 7.16
CA TRP A 47 -1.26 4.03 6.22
C TRP A 47 0.27 3.96 6.30
N PRO A 48 1.00 3.93 5.19
CA PRO A 48 0.56 3.98 3.78
C PRO A 48 0.29 2.59 3.17
N TYR A 49 -0.11 1.62 3.99
CA TYR A 49 -0.19 0.21 3.60
C TYR A 49 -1.63 -0.23 3.31
N VAL A 50 -1.83 -0.89 2.18
CA VAL A 50 -3.11 -1.40 1.70
C VAL A 50 -3.05 -2.91 1.57
N GLN A 51 -4.22 -3.57 1.58
CA GLN A 51 -4.27 -5.03 1.45
C GLN A 51 -3.74 -5.47 0.07
N TYR A 52 -2.98 -6.56 0.05
CA TYR A 52 -2.38 -7.11 -1.17
C TYR A 52 -3.37 -7.25 -2.33
N ASN A 53 -4.58 -7.76 -2.05
CA ASN A 53 -5.62 -8.02 -3.06
C ASN A 53 -6.25 -6.75 -3.66
N LEU A 54 -6.04 -5.58 -3.05
CA LEU A 54 -6.59 -4.31 -3.52
C LEU A 54 -5.59 -3.51 -4.38
N VAL A 55 -4.34 -3.99 -4.49
CA VAL A 55 -3.30 -3.34 -5.28
C VAL A 55 -3.25 -3.98 -6.65
N ALA A 56 -3.28 -3.14 -7.70
CA ALA A 56 -3.22 -3.61 -9.08
C ALA A 56 -1.90 -4.34 -9.41
N TYR A 57 -0.79 -3.85 -8.87
CA TYR A 57 0.56 -4.37 -9.14
C TYR A 57 1.34 -4.57 -7.83
N PRO A 58 1.00 -5.58 -7.01
CA PRO A 58 1.60 -5.76 -5.69
C PRO A 58 3.02 -6.35 -5.73
N TYR A 59 3.46 -6.84 -6.89
CA TYR A 59 4.76 -7.49 -7.11
C TYR A 59 5.86 -6.52 -7.56
N VAL A 60 5.55 -5.25 -7.83
CA VAL A 60 6.54 -4.29 -8.33
C VAL A 60 7.58 -3.95 -7.25
N ALA A 61 8.81 -3.70 -7.70
CA ALA A 61 9.89 -3.27 -6.83
C ALA A 61 9.49 -2.00 -6.07
N GLY A 62 9.57 -2.04 -4.74
CA GLY A 62 9.16 -0.94 -3.85
C GLY A 62 7.77 -1.08 -3.23
N ALA A 63 6.94 -2.04 -3.68
CA ALA A 63 5.66 -2.35 -3.03
C ALA A 63 5.84 -3.10 -1.70
N TYR A 64 6.84 -3.99 -1.63
CA TYR A 64 7.13 -4.78 -0.44
C TYR A 64 8.00 -3.98 0.56
N ASP A 65 7.47 -3.78 1.77
CA ASP A 65 8.16 -3.15 2.89
C ASP A 65 8.15 -4.10 4.09
N LYS A 66 9.32 -4.34 4.68
CA LYS A 66 9.47 -5.21 5.87
C LYS A 66 8.71 -4.69 7.09
N LYS A 67 8.36 -3.41 7.10
CA LYS A 67 7.57 -2.78 8.17
C LYS A 67 6.06 -2.96 8.01
N ALA A 68 5.61 -3.45 6.84
CA ALA A 68 4.20 -3.64 6.58
C ALA A 68 3.65 -4.82 7.43
N PRO A 69 2.42 -4.72 7.95
CA PRO A 69 1.74 -5.86 8.55
C PRO A 69 1.54 -6.99 7.53
N SER A 70 1.44 -8.23 7.99
CA SER A 70 1.19 -9.39 7.12
C SER A 70 -0.07 -9.19 6.25
N GLY A 71 0.06 -9.44 4.95
CA GLY A 71 -1.02 -9.25 3.96
C GLY A 71 -1.21 -7.81 3.50
N TYR A 72 -0.37 -6.87 3.95
CA TYR A 72 -0.36 -5.49 3.50
C TYR A 72 0.90 -5.17 2.72
N VAL A 73 0.76 -4.33 1.71
CA VAL A 73 1.86 -3.79 0.90
C VAL A 73 1.74 -2.28 0.83
N ARG A 74 2.84 -1.59 0.53
CA ARG A 74 2.82 -0.13 0.40
C ARG A 74 2.02 0.25 -0.84
N ASN A 75 1.14 1.23 -0.71
CA ASN A 75 0.43 1.78 -1.86
C ASN A 75 1.41 2.56 -2.74
N VAL A 76 1.95 1.91 -3.78
CA VAL A 76 2.80 2.53 -4.79
C VAL A 76 1.92 3.00 -5.95
N VAL A 77 1.66 4.31 -6.00
CA VAL A 77 0.87 4.97 -7.06
C VAL A 77 1.61 4.99 -8.42
N GLN A 78 2.85 4.49 -8.48
CA GLN A 78 3.70 4.45 -9.68
C GLN A 78 3.23 3.46 -10.77
N ALA A 79 1.96 3.07 -10.78
CA ALA A 79 1.39 2.16 -11.76
C ALA A 79 0.21 2.77 -12.54
N LEU A 80 0.11 4.09 -12.59
CA LEU A 80 -0.36 4.69 -13.85
C LEU A 80 0.82 4.58 -14.80
N PRO A 81 0.70 3.85 -15.92
CA PRO A 81 1.74 3.90 -16.94
C PRO A 81 1.88 5.37 -17.31
N ASN A 82 3.03 5.97 -17.02
CA ASN A 82 3.38 7.20 -17.69
C ASN A 82 3.54 6.80 -19.17
N PRO A 83 2.74 7.31 -20.11
CA PRO A 83 2.83 6.91 -21.53
C PRO A 83 4.18 7.27 -22.16
N SER A 84 5.09 7.90 -21.41
CA SER A 84 6.43 8.31 -21.82
C SER A 84 7.56 7.65 -21.01
N ALA A 85 7.27 6.74 -20.06
CA ALA A 85 8.33 6.04 -19.33
C ALA A 85 8.67 4.73 -20.06
N PRO A 86 9.90 4.55 -20.56
CA PRO A 86 10.31 3.28 -21.11
C PRO A 86 10.42 2.28 -19.95
N THR A 87 9.94 1.05 -20.15
CA THR A 87 10.16 -0.14 -19.30
C THR A 87 9.10 -0.40 -18.21
N GLY A 88 7.88 -0.74 -18.64
CA GLY A 88 6.93 -1.56 -17.87
C GLY A 88 6.82 -2.94 -18.50
N ALA A 89 7.31 -3.98 -17.85
CA ALA A 89 7.48 -5.35 -18.37
C ALA A 89 6.17 -6.10 -18.78
N GLY A 90 5.02 -5.42 -18.86
CA GLY A 90 3.76 -5.99 -19.36
C GLY A 90 3.30 -5.44 -20.71
N GLU A 91 3.81 -4.27 -21.13
CA GLU A 91 3.29 -3.54 -22.31
C GLU A 91 3.85 -4.09 -23.63
N HIS A 92 5.10 -4.56 -23.59
CA HIS A 92 5.77 -5.15 -24.74
C HIS A 92 5.10 -6.45 -25.19
N PHE A 93 4.56 -7.26 -24.28
CA PHE A 93 3.94 -8.53 -24.65
C PHE A 93 2.52 -8.35 -25.21
N THR A 94 1.77 -7.36 -24.73
CA THR A 94 0.42 -7.05 -25.24
C THR A 94 0.47 -6.44 -26.65
N THR A 95 1.50 -5.66 -26.96
CA THR A 95 1.63 -4.98 -28.27
C THR A 95 2.30 -5.85 -29.36
N MET A 96 2.98 -6.94 -28.99
CA MET A 96 3.57 -7.92 -29.93
C MET A 96 2.54 -8.67 -30.78
N PHE A 97 1.27 -8.74 -30.34
CA PHE A 97 0.19 -9.44 -31.06
C PHE A 97 -0.97 -8.51 -31.44
N SER A 98 -0.76 -7.19 -31.41
CA SER A 98 -1.80 -6.23 -31.80
C SER A 98 -1.93 -6.17 -33.32
N ASP A 99 -3.04 -6.69 -33.85
CA ASP A 99 -3.42 -6.69 -35.28
C ASP A 99 -3.54 -5.26 -35.87
N ASP A 100 -3.85 -4.28 -35.01
CA ASP A 100 -4.00 -2.85 -35.37
C ASP A 100 -2.66 -2.09 -35.48
N ASN A 101 -1.54 -2.71 -35.08
CA ASN A 101 -0.21 -2.11 -35.24
C ASN A 101 0.47 -2.68 -36.50
N PRO A 102 0.52 -1.94 -37.63
CA PRO A 102 1.17 -2.41 -38.85
C PRO A 102 2.68 -2.64 -38.71
N ASN A 103 3.30 -2.18 -37.62
CA ASN A 103 4.70 -2.46 -37.28
C ASN A 103 4.86 -3.59 -36.24
N GLY A 104 3.78 -4.20 -35.76
CA GLY A 104 3.76 -5.20 -34.68
C GLY A 104 3.88 -6.65 -35.16
N CYS A 105 3.70 -6.91 -36.45
CA CYS A 105 3.81 -8.25 -37.03
C CYS A 105 5.28 -8.59 -37.31
N SER A 106 5.97 -9.18 -36.32
CA SER A 106 7.26 -9.86 -36.54
C SER A 106 7.26 -11.22 -35.87
N VAL A 107 6.63 -12.20 -36.53
CA VAL A 107 6.81 -13.63 -36.25
C VAL A 107 7.64 -14.20 -37.39
N MET A 108 8.85 -14.70 -37.08
CA MET A 108 9.62 -15.64 -37.89
C MET A 108 9.50 -17.03 -37.26
#